data_AF-A0A1A3CX63-F1
#
_entry.id   AF-A0A1A3CX63-F1
#
_cell.length_a   1.000
_cell.length_b   1.000
_cell.length_c   1.000
_cell.angle_alpha   90.00
_cell.angle_beta   90.00
_cell.angle_gamma   90.00
#
_symmetry.space_group_name_H-M   'P 1'
#
loop_
_entity.id
_entity.type
_entity.pdbx_description
1 polymer ?
#
loop_
_entity_poly.entity_id
_entity_poly.type
_entity_poly.pdbx_seq_one_letter_code
_entity_poly.pdbx_strand_id
1 'polypeptide(L)'
;MTDGTVMWTSPSGRKYKTYPGSRLLFPALCLTTGELPTAPTAYAPPGDRGVMMPTRRRTREQDRNRRIDAERALNADRVAERNQPPPF
;
A
#
# COMPACT_ATOMS: atom_id res chain seq x y z
N MET A 1 -12.89 -0.22 -24.62
CA MET A 1 -11.59 0.29 -24.10
C MET A 1 -11.00 1.22 -25.14
N THR A 2 -10.57 2.43 -24.76
CA THR A 2 -10.17 3.51 -25.68
C THR A 2 -8.68 3.41 -26.03
N ASP A 3 -8.32 3.66 -27.29
CA ASP A 3 -6.96 3.65 -27.88
C ASP A 3 -6.05 4.81 -27.43
N GLY A 4 -6.44 5.52 -26.35
CA GLY A 4 -5.74 6.71 -25.87
C GLY A 4 -5.86 7.94 -26.78
N THR A 5 -6.65 7.89 -27.86
CA THR A 5 -6.90 9.04 -28.74
C THR A 5 -7.75 10.09 -28.03
N VAL A 6 -7.32 11.35 -28.07
CA VAL A 6 -8.09 12.49 -27.55
C VAL A 6 -8.62 13.33 -28.72
N MET A 7 -9.93 13.59 -28.69
CA MET A 7 -10.59 14.52 -29.60
C MET A 7 -10.78 15.86 -28.88
N TRP A 8 -10.12 16.90 -29.37
CA TRP A 8 -10.27 18.26 -28.86
C TRP A 8 -11.03 19.12 -29.86
N THR A 9 -11.93 19.97 -29.38
CA THR A 9 -12.65 20.95 -30.21
C THR A 9 -12.27 22.35 -29.74
N SER A 10 -11.79 23.20 -30.64
CA SER A 10 -11.45 24.58 -30.33
C SER A 10 -12.72 25.43 -30.14
N PRO A 11 -12.62 26.57 -29.43
CA PRO A 11 -13.72 27.54 -29.35
C PRO A 11 -14.18 28.08 -30.72
N SER A 12 -13.30 28.03 -31.73
CA SER A 12 -13.62 28.36 -33.12
C SER A 12 -14.27 27.21 -33.91
N GLY A 13 -14.63 26.10 -33.25
CA GLY A 13 -15.32 24.95 -33.83
C GLY A 13 -14.44 23.95 -34.57
N ARG A 14 -13.11 24.11 -34.55
CA ARG A 14 -12.18 23.20 -35.24
C ARG A 14 -11.91 21.98 -34.37
N LYS A 15 -11.96 20.78 -34.98
CA LYS A 15 -11.68 19.52 -34.29
C LYS A 15 -10.24 19.09 -34.56
N TYR A 16 -9.55 18.68 -33.50
CA TYR A 16 -8.18 18.20 -33.54
C TYR A 16 -8.12 16.83 -32.90
N LYS A 17 -7.40 15.91 -33.56
CA LYS A 17 -7.17 14.55 -33.08
C LYS A 17 -5.73 14.46 -32.58
N THR A 18 -5.55 14.15 -31.31
CA THR A 18 -4.23 13.97 -30.71
C THR A 18 -4.03 12.53 -30.26
N TYR A 19 -2.81 12.04 -30.41
CA TYR A 19 -2.40 10.70 -30.00
C TYR A 19 -1.37 10.82 -28.88
N PRO A 20 -1.27 9.81 -27.99
CA PRO A 20 -0.25 9.82 -26.95
C PRO A 20 1.14 9.71 -27.59
N GLY A 21 2.10 10.48 -27.07
CA GLY A 21 3.48 10.48 -27.58
C GLY A 21 4.18 9.12 -27.44
N SER A 22 3.76 8.31 -26.45
CA SER A 22 4.23 6.93 -26.26
C SER A 22 3.97 6.03 -27.47
N ARG A 23 3.02 6.39 -28.36
CA ARG A 23 2.76 5.66 -29.61
C ARG A 23 3.99 5.56 -30.51
N LEU A 24 4.90 6.53 -30.45
CA LEU A 24 6.14 6.49 -31.24
C LEU A 24 7.10 5.40 -30.75
N LEU A 25 7.20 5.21 -29.43
CA LEU A 25 8.13 4.28 -28.81
C LEU A 25 7.51 2.89 -28.60
N PHE A 26 6.21 2.82 -28.36
CA PHE A 26 5.48 1.61 -27.98
C PHE A 26 4.15 1.47 -28.74
N PRO A 27 4.16 1.39 -30.09
CA PRO A 27 2.92 1.38 -30.89
C PRO A 27 2.00 0.21 -30.56
N ALA A 28 2.55 -0.96 -30.17
CA ALA A 28 1.77 -2.13 -29.81
C ALA A 28 0.96 -1.96 -28.50
N LEU A 29 1.41 -1.10 -27.58
CA LEU A 29 0.73 -0.85 -26.31
C LEU A 29 -0.36 0.22 -26.43
N CYS A 30 -0.39 0.98 -27.53
CA CYS A 30 -1.42 1.99 -27.81
C CYS A 30 -2.57 1.43 -28.66
N LEU A 31 -2.65 0.12 -28.84
CA LEU A 31 -3.79 -0.52 -29.48
C LEU A 31 -4.96 -0.62 -28.51
N THR A 32 -6.19 -0.58 -29.02
CA THR A 32 -7.35 -0.88 -28.19
C THR A 32 -7.16 -2.27 -27.61
N THR A 33 -7.19 -2.37 -26.28
CA THR A 33 -7.41 -3.66 -25.64
C THR A 33 -8.81 -4.08 -26.09
N GLY A 34 -8.90 -5.14 -26.90
CA GLY A 34 -10.16 -5.62 -27.45
C GLY A 34 -11.18 -5.95 -26.36
N GLU A 35 -12.35 -6.42 -26.76
CA GLU A 35 -13.35 -6.84 -25.78
C GLU A 35 -12.82 -8.03 -24.99
N LEU A 36 -12.61 -7.84 -23.67
CA LEU A 36 -12.21 -8.92 -22.79
C LEU A 36 -13.41 -9.87 -22.63
N PRO A 37 -13.23 -11.19 -22.73
CA PRO A 37 -14.30 -12.12 -22.42
C PRO A 37 -14.75 -11.87 -20.98
N THR A 38 -16.06 -11.75 -20.77
CA THR A 38 -16.62 -11.65 -19.43
C THR A 38 -16.21 -12.88 -18.63
N ALA A 39 -15.39 -12.69 -17.60
CA ALA A 39 -14.99 -13.78 -16.73
C ALA A 39 -16.26 -14.36 -16.06
N PRO A 40 -16.36 -15.70 -15.91
CA PRO A 40 -17.46 -16.29 -15.15
C PRO A 40 -17.48 -15.70 -13.74
N THR A 41 -18.64 -15.21 -13.31
CA THR A 41 -18.89 -14.57 -12.01
C THR A 41 -18.76 -15.53 -10.82
N ALA A 42 -18.55 -16.82 -11.09
CA ALA A 42 -18.37 -17.84 -10.06
C ALA A 42 -16.92 -17.79 -9.54
N TYR A 43 -16.68 -16.90 -8.57
CA TYR A 43 -15.55 -17.03 -7.68
C TYR A 43 -15.82 -18.25 -6.77
N ALA A 44 -15.37 -19.43 -7.18
CA ALA A 44 -15.29 -20.55 -6.26
C ALA A 44 -14.28 -20.15 -5.17
N PRO A 45 -14.65 -20.18 -3.86
CA PRO A 45 -13.68 -19.95 -2.82
C PRO A 45 -12.56 -20.99 -2.98
N PRO A 46 -11.28 -20.59 -3.06
CA PRO A 46 -10.20 -21.55 -3.19
C PRO A 46 -10.25 -22.50 -1.99
N GLY A 47 -10.49 -23.78 -2.26
CA GLY A 47 -10.46 -24.85 -1.27
C GLY A 47 -9.06 -25.01 -0.69
N ASP A 48 -9.01 -25.32 0.61
CA ASP A 48 -7.82 -25.53 1.44
C ASP A 48 -6.67 -24.55 1.20
N ARG A 49 -6.84 -23.33 1.73
CA ARG A 49 -5.67 -22.53 2.14
C ARG A 49 -5.01 -23.25 3.30
N GLY A 50 -3.86 -23.88 3.05
CA GLY A 50 -2.97 -24.38 4.10
C GLY A 50 -2.69 -23.32 5.18
N VAL A 51 -2.18 -23.80 6.33
CA VAL A 51 -1.92 -23.03 7.56
C VAL A 51 -1.62 -21.55 7.28
N MET A 52 -2.56 -20.68 7.65
CA MET A 52 -2.39 -19.23 7.45
C MET A 52 -1.16 -18.72 8.21
N MET A 53 -0.53 -17.66 7.70
CA MET A 53 0.50 -16.94 8.44
C MET A 53 -0.07 -16.52 9.80
N PRO A 54 0.65 -16.79 10.91
CA PRO A 54 0.15 -16.46 12.24
C PRO A 54 -0.11 -14.97 12.36
N THR A 55 -1.27 -14.62 12.92
CA THR A 55 -1.64 -13.23 13.20
C THR A 55 -1.04 -12.77 14.52
N ARG A 56 -0.78 -11.47 14.63
CA ARG A 56 -0.26 -10.89 15.88
C ARG A 56 -1.31 -11.03 16.99
N ARG A 57 -0.89 -11.57 18.13
CA ARG A 57 -1.72 -11.70 19.34
C ARG A 57 -1.88 -10.40 20.14
N ARG A 58 -0.98 -9.43 19.93
CA ARG A 58 -0.97 -8.13 20.61
C ARG A 58 -0.74 -6.99 19.62
N THR A 59 -1.22 -5.80 19.98
CA THR A 59 -0.93 -4.60 19.21
C THR A 59 0.52 -4.16 19.41
N ARG A 60 1.08 -3.41 18.45
CA ARG A 60 2.45 -2.86 18.58
C ARG A 60 2.60 -1.96 19.81
N GLU A 61 1.54 -1.26 20.16
CA GLU A 61 1.50 -0.39 21.34
C GLU A 61 1.60 -1.19 22.63
N GLN A 62 0.85 -2.28 22.76
CA GLN A 62 0.93 -3.18 23.91
C GLN A 62 2.33 -3.79 24.08
N ASP A 63 2.95 -4.24 22.99
CA ASP A 63 4.31 -4.77 23.02
C ASP A 63 5.33 -3.69 23.41
N ARG A 64 5.16 -2.46 22.91
CA ARG A 64 6.02 -1.33 23.28
C ARG A 64 5.90 -0.96 24.75
N ASN A 65 4.68 -0.86 25.27
CA ASN A 65 4.45 -0.54 26.68
C ASN A 65 5.05 -1.62 27.58
N ARG A 66 4.81 -2.90 27.26
CA ARG A 66 5.41 -4.02 27.99
C ARG A 66 6.93 -3.96 28.01
N ARG A 67 7.56 -3.61 26.88
CA ARG A 67 9.02 -3.47 26.79
C ARG A 67 9.53 -2.34 27.68
N ILE A 68 8.89 -1.18 27.62
CA ILE A 68 9.24 -0.01 28.44
C ILE A 68 9.12 -0.34 29.93
N ASP A 69 8.04 -0.99 30.35
CA ASP A 69 7.83 -1.34 31.75
C ASP A 69 8.86 -2.36 32.26
N ALA A 70 9.23 -3.34 31.42
CA ALA A 70 10.31 -4.28 31.73
C ALA A 70 11.66 -3.56 31.87
N GLU A 71 11.98 -2.63 30.96
CA GLU A 71 13.21 -1.84 31.02
C GLU A 71 13.25 -0.92 32.24
N ARG A 72 12.11 -0.33 32.63
CA ARG A 72 11.98 0.47 33.86
C ARG A 72 12.19 -0.38 35.11
N ALA A 73 11.61 -1.57 35.16
CA ALA A 73 11.79 -2.49 36.28
C ALA A 73 13.27 -2.89 36.44
N LEU A 74 13.97 -3.20 35.34
CA LEU A 74 15.39 -3.54 35.38
C LEU A 74 16.28 -2.37 35.81
N ASN A 75 15.88 -1.13 35.51
CA ASN A 75 16.63 0.06 35.85
C ASN A 75 16.23 0.69 37.19
N ALA A 76 15.28 0.10 37.93
CA ALA A 76 14.73 0.68 39.16
C ALA A 76 15.82 0.99 40.19
N ASP A 77 16.74 0.04 40.45
CA ASP A 77 17.81 0.21 41.43
C ASP A 77 18.80 1.31 41.04
N ARG A 78 19.16 1.39 39.75
CA ARG A 78 20.05 2.43 39.22
C ARG A 78 19.42 3.82 39.32
N VAL A 79 18.10 3.90 39.12
CA VAL A 79 17.35 5.15 39.30
C VAL A 79 17.28 5.53 40.77
N ALA A 80 17.12 4.55 41.68
CA ALA A 80 17.12 4.79 43.12
C ALA A 80 18.45 5.36 43.61
N GLU A 81 19.58 4.76 43.20
CA GLU A 81 20.92 5.25 43.52
C GLU A 81 21.16 6.68 43.02
N ARG A 82 20.77 6.98 41.78
CA ARG A 82 20.88 8.33 41.19
C ARG A 82 20.04 9.37 41.94
N ASN A 83 18.88 8.97 42.46
CA ASN A 83 17.96 9.87 43.16
C ASN A 83 18.36 10.13 44.61
N GLN A 84 19.42 9.49 45.11
CA GLN A 84 19.98 9.77 46.43
C GLN A 84 20.44 11.25 46.48
N PRO A 85 20.07 12.03 47.51
CA PRO A 85 20.57 13.39 47.65
C PRO A 85 22.10 13.36 47.82
N PRO A 86 22.82 14.35 47.25
CA PRO A 86 24.26 14.43 47.40
C PRO A 86 24.63 14.56 48.89
N PRO A 87 25.74 13.93 49.33
CA PRO A 87 26.21 14.10 50.70
C PRO A 87 26.83 15.50 50.84
N PHE A 88 26.03 16.41 51.41
CA PHE A 88 26.33 17.80 51.77
C PHE A 88 26.45 18.82 50.62
#